data_AF-A0AB36FA45-F1
#
_entry.id   AF-A0AB36FA45-F1
#
_cell.length_a   1.000
_cell.length_b   1.000
_cell.length_c   1.000
_cell.angle_alpha   90.00
_cell.angle_beta   90.00
_cell.angle_gamma   90.00
#
_symmetry.space_group_name_H-M   'P 1'
#
loop_
_entity.id
_entity.type
_entity.pdbx_description
1 polymer ?
#
loop_
_entity_poly.entity_id
_entity_poly.type
_entity_poly.pdbx_seq_one_letter_code
_entity_poly.pdbx_strand_id
1 'polypeptide(L)'
;MSEAKPQDGTTVKGYRTLTPGDIERMNRLKGVSRHFCNLLDTEREHVNDELSATGNHSAEAHEAARCLAIARTKMQEACMWACRAVARPDADC
;
A
#
# COMPACT_ATOMS: atom_id res chain seq x y z
N MET A 1 2.11 -32.01 18.67
CA MET A 1 2.65 -30.89 17.87
C MET A 1 2.15 -31.11 16.45
N SER A 2 1.17 -30.34 15.98
CA SER A 2 0.64 -30.49 14.62
C SER A 2 1.61 -29.82 13.65
N GLU A 3 2.19 -30.61 12.75
CA GLU A 3 3.02 -30.12 11.67
C GLU A 3 2.19 -29.22 10.75
N ALA A 4 2.71 -28.01 10.48
CA ALA A 4 2.09 -27.08 9.55
C ALA A 4 2.18 -27.67 8.14
N LYS A 5 1.02 -27.82 7.48
CA LYS A 5 0.93 -28.34 6.11
C LYS A 5 1.64 -27.38 5.14
N PRO A 6 2.41 -27.87 4.15
CA PRO A 6 3.02 -27.01 3.13
C PRO A 6 1.94 -26.18 2.41
N GLN A 7 2.21 -24.89 2.16
CA GLN A 7 1.31 -24.03 1.39
C GLN A 7 1.29 -24.52 -0.07
N ASP A 8 0.31 -25.37 -0.38
CA ASP A 8 0.07 -26.02 -1.68
C ASP A 8 -0.67 -25.12 -2.68
N GLY A 9 -0.83 -23.83 -2.36
CA GLY A 9 -1.57 -22.87 -3.19
C GLY A 9 -3.07 -23.15 -3.27
N THR A 10 -3.60 -24.09 -2.49
CA THR A 10 -5.05 -24.30 -2.40
C THR A 10 -5.72 -23.11 -1.70
N THR A 11 -6.94 -22.82 -2.16
CA THR A 11 -7.76 -21.64 -1.87
C THR A 11 -7.54 -21.12 -0.45
N VAL A 12 -7.01 -19.90 -0.34
CA VAL A 12 -6.94 -19.16 0.94
C VAL A 12 -8.33 -19.20 1.56
N LYS A 13 -8.52 -20.02 2.61
CA LYS A 13 -9.77 -20.12 3.35
C LYS A 13 -10.10 -18.74 3.95
N GLY A 14 -11.34 -18.28 3.78
CA GLY A 14 -11.82 -16.99 4.29
C GLY A 14 -12.21 -15.96 3.22
N TYR A 15 -11.84 -16.19 1.95
CA TYR A 15 -12.29 -15.35 0.83
C TYR A 15 -13.19 -16.15 -0.11
N ARG A 16 -14.28 -15.54 -0.56
CA ARG A 16 -15.05 -16.03 -1.71
C ARG A 16 -14.11 -16.21 -2.92
N THR A 17 -14.44 -17.14 -3.80
CA THR A 17 -13.75 -17.23 -5.10
C THR A 17 -13.89 -15.92 -5.86
N LEU A 18 -12.77 -15.33 -6.26
CA LEU A 18 -12.73 -14.10 -7.03
C LEU A 18 -13.03 -14.42 -8.50
N THR A 19 -13.94 -13.65 -9.09
CA THR A 19 -14.16 -13.69 -10.55
C THR A 19 -13.00 -12.98 -11.26
N PRO A 20 -12.75 -13.26 -12.55
CA PRO A 20 -11.80 -12.49 -13.35
C PRO A 20 -12.03 -10.97 -13.27
N GLY A 21 -13.29 -10.54 -13.26
CA GLY A 21 -13.65 -9.12 -13.11
C GLY A 21 -13.31 -8.55 -11.73
N ASP A 22 -13.39 -9.34 -10.65
CA ASP A 22 -12.92 -8.91 -9.33
C ASP A 22 -11.41 -8.68 -9.31
N ILE A 23 -10.66 -9.62 -9.90
CA ILE A 23 -9.21 -9.53 -10.02
C ILE A 23 -8.81 -8.30 -10.83
N GLU A 24 -9.50 -8.03 -11.94
CA GLU A 24 -9.25 -6.85 -12.76
C GLU A 24 -9.46 -5.56 -11.95
N ARG A 25 -10.59 -5.43 -11.24
CA ARG A 25 -10.86 -4.24 -10.41
C ARG A 25 -9.84 -4.07 -9.29
N MET A 26 -9.44 -5.15 -8.61
CA MET A 26 -8.37 -5.10 -7.60
C MET A 26 -7.03 -4.66 -8.21
N ASN A 27 -6.68 -5.18 -9.38
CA ASN A 27 -5.43 -4.81 -10.06
C ASN A 27 -5.43 -3.34 -10.49
N ARG A 28 -6.57 -2.79 -10.93
CA ARG A 28 -6.70 -1.35 -11.21
C ARG A 28 -6.46 -0.51 -9.95
N LEU A 29 -7.08 -0.87 -8.81
CA LEU A 29 -6.86 -0.20 -7.52
C LEU A 29 -5.39 -0.26 -7.07
N LYS A 30 -4.79 -1.45 -7.13
CA LYS A 30 -3.36 -1.67 -6.81
C LYS A 30 -2.44 -0.89 -7.74
N GLY A 31 -2.80 -0.78 -9.02
CA GLY A 31 -2.06 0.00 -10.01
C GLY A 31 -2.01 1.48 -9.65
N VAL A 32 -3.16 2.08 -9.31
CA VAL A 32 -3.24 3.48 -8.86
C VAL A 32 -2.44 3.69 -7.57
N SER A 33 -2.60 2.80 -6.58
CA SER A 33 -1.86 2.87 -5.32
C SER A 33 -0.34 2.83 -5.53
N ARG A 34 0.14 1.91 -6.38
CA ARG A 34 1.56 1.79 -6.71
C ARG A 34 2.07 3.05 -7.43
N HIS A 35 1.31 3.56 -8.40
CA HIS A 35 1.68 4.77 -9.10
C HIS A 35 1.80 5.96 -8.15
N PHE A 36 0.81 6.17 -7.28
CA PHE A 36 0.84 7.25 -6.29
C PHE A 36 2.02 7.10 -5.31
N CYS A 37 2.28 5.89 -4.81
CA CYS A 37 3.44 5.64 -3.93
C CYS A 37 4.78 5.95 -4.61
N ASN A 38 4.91 5.64 -5.91
CA ASN A 38 6.10 5.99 -6.68
C ASN A 38 6.27 7.50 -6.81
N LEU A 39 5.18 8.25 -7.05
CA LEU A 39 5.23 9.72 -7.07
C LEU A 39 5.68 10.27 -5.72
N LEU A 40 5.19 9.71 -4.61
CA LEU A 40 5.65 10.11 -3.26
C LEU A 40 7.13 9.81 -3.02
N ASP A 41 7.66 8.71 -3.58
CA ASP A 41 9.10 8.41 -3.49
C ASP A 41 9.93 9.46 -4.24
N THR A 42 9.49 9.86 -5.44
CA THR A 42 10.13 10.95 -6.22
C THR A 42 10.06 12.29 -5.48
N GLU A 43 8.91 12.66 -4.92
CA GLU A 43 8.80 13.90 -4.13
C GLU A 43 9.70 13.88 -2.89
N ARG A 44 9.85 12.72 -2.25
CA ARG A 44 10.77 12.58 -1.12
C ARG A 44 12.23 12.78 -1.55
N GLU A 45 12.61 12.29 -2.72
CA GLU A 45 13.94 12.55 -3.29
C GLU A 45 14.15 14.04 -3.53
N HIS A 46 13.18 14.74 -4.14
CA HIS A 46 13.25 16.19 -4.32
C HIS A 46 13.40 16.96 -3.01
N VAL A 47 12.61 16.63 -1.98
CA VAL A 47 12.75 17.24 -0.65
C VAL A 47 14.15 16.98 -0.10
N ASN A 48 14.65 15.75 -0.16
CA ASN A 48 15.98 15.43 0.37
C ASN A 48 17.10 16.16 -0.36
N ASP A 49 17.02 16.29 -1.69
CA ASP A 49 17.99 17.00 -2.50
C ASP A 49 17.99 18.49 -2.18
N GLU A 50 16.82 19.11 -2.04
CA GLU A 50 16.68 20.51 -1.63
C GLU A 50 17.29 20.76 -0.23
N LEU A 51 16.95 19.91 0.74
CA LEU A 51 17.48 20.03 2.10
C LEU A 51 18.99 19.84 2.16
N SER A 52 19.52 18.92 1.36
CA SER A 52 20.97 18.68 1.26
C SER A 52 21.69 19.86 0.61
N ALA A 53 21.13 20.43 -0.46
CA ALA A 53 21.70 21.58 -1.16
C ALA A 53 21.69 22.86 -0.31
N THR A 54 20.66 23.04 0.52
CA THR A 54 20.50 24.23 1.38
C THR A 54 21.09 24.07 2.77
N GLY A 55 21.43 22.84 3.20
CA GLY A 55 21.80 22.54 4.58
C GLY A 55 20.66 22.78 5.58
N ASN A 56 19.41 22.73 5.10
CA ASN A 56 18.24 23.04 5.91
C ASN A 56 17.83 21.85 6.79
N HIS A 57 17.97 22.03 8.10
CA HIS A 57 17.58 21.06 9.14
C HIS A 57 16.44 21.59 10.03
N SER A 58 15.61 22.49 9.49
CA SER A 58 14.49 23.08 10.21
C SER A 58 13.40 22.06 10.57
N ALA A 59 12.51 22.43 11.48
CA ALA A 59 11.36 21.60 11.84
C ALA A 59 10.41 21.43 10.65
N GLU A 60 10.25 22.47 9.83
CA GLU A 60 9.44 22.50 8.62
C GLU A 60 9.96 21.50 7.58
N ALA A 61 11.29 21.41 7.41
CA ALA A 61 11.94 20.44 6.56
C ALA A 61 11.66 18.98 6.99
N HIS A 62 11.76 18.71 8.30
CA HIS A 62 11.42 17.41 8.85
C HIS A 62 9.92 17.08 8.73
N GLU A 63 9.05 18.09 8.85
CA GLU A 63 7.61 17.92 8.70
C GLU A 63 7.22 17.56 7.26
N ALA A 64 7.89 18.12 6.25
CA ALA A 64 7.65 17.76 4.85
C ALA A 64 7.90 16.26 4.59
N ALA A 65 9.05 15.73 5.04
CA ALA A 65 9.37 14.31 4.91
C ALA A 65 8.37 13.42 5.68
N ARG A 66 7.94 13.87 6.87
CA ARG A 66 6.92 13.18 7.67
C ARG A 66 5.57 13.13 6.96
N CYS A 67 5.13 14.23 6.35
CA CYS A 67 3.89 14.31 5.60
C CYS A 67 3.86 13.31 4.44
N LEU A 68 4.96 13.17 3.69
CA LEU A 68 5.08 12.17 2.61
C LEU A 68 4.99 10.73 3.13
N ALA A 69 5.62 10.44 4.28
CA ALA A 69 5.54 9.12 4.92
C ALA A 69 4.10 8.79 5.37
N ILE A 70 3.39 9.76 5.93
CA ILE A 70 1.97 9.62 6.31
C ILE A 70 1.11 9.39 5.06
N ALA A 71 1.30 10.16 4.00
CA ALA A 71 0.57 10.02 2.74
C ALA A 71 0.73 8.62 2.15
N ARG A 72 1.96 8.07 2.14
CA ARG A 72 2.23 6.69 1.68
C ARG A 72 1.45 5.67 2.49
N THR A 73 1.51 5.78 3.82
CA THR A 73 0.80 4.87 4.72
C THR A 73 -0.71 4.92 4.48
N LYS A 74 -1.26 6.12 4.33
CA LYS A 74 -2.69 6.32 4.08
C LYS A 74 -3.13 5.81 2.72
N MET A 75 -2.32 5.96 1.67
CA MET A 75 -2.61 5.36 0.36
C MET A 75 -2.61 3.82 0.43
N GLN A 76 -1.63 3.23 1.12
CA GLN A 76 -1.56 1.78 1.29
C GLN A 76 -2.76 1.25 2.08
N GLU A 77 -3.12 1.94 3.17
CA GLU A 77 -4.30 1.63 3.98
C GLU A 77 -5.59 1.73 3.14
N ALA A 78 -5.77 2.81 2.38
CA ALA A 78 -6.92 2.98 1.49
C ALA A 78 -6.99 1.87 0.43
N CYS A 79 -5.87 1.51 -0.19
CA CYS A 79 -5.79 0.44 -1.17
C CYS A 79 -6.12 -0.92 -0.55
N MET A 80 -5.67 -1.20 0.66
CA MET A 80 -5.97 -2.41 1.41
C MET A 80 -7.48 -2.51 1.65
N TRP A 81 -8.11 -1.47 2.20
CA TRP A 81 -9.55 -1.45 2.46
C TRP A 81 -10.37 -1.56 1.19
N ALA A 82 -9.98 -0.89 0.10
CA ALA A 82 -10.64 -1.01 -1.20
C ALA A 82 -10.54 -2.43 -1.77
N CYS A 83 -9.36 -3.07 -1.68
CA CYS A 83 -9.18 -4.47 -2.09
C CYS A 83 -10.02 -5.42 -1.23
N ARG A 84 -10.11 -5.19 0.09
CA ARG A 84 -10.94 -5.97 1.00
C ARG A 84 -12.43 -5.83 0.65
N ALA A 85 -12.89 -4.63 0.31
CA ALA A 85 -14.26 -4.39 -0.14
C ALA A 85 -14.60 -5.13 -1.44
N VAL A 86 -13.65 -5.26 -2.37
CA VAL A 86 -13.83 -6.10 -3.57
C VAL A 86 -13.83 -7.58 -3.20
N ALA A 87 -12.89 -8.00 -2.35
CA ALA A 87 -12.73 -9.39 -1.97
C ALA A 87 -13.94 -9.92 -1.19
N ARG A 88 -14.58 -9.09 -0.35
CA ARG A 88 -15.69 -9.48 0.53
C ARG A 88 -15.34 -10.76 1.31
N PRO A 89 -14.28 -10.73 2.15
CA PRO A 89 -13.98 -11.86 3.02
C PRO A 89 -15.16 -12.16 3.93
N ASP A 90 -15.31 -13.43 4.28
CA ASP A 90 -16.33 -13.86 5.23
C ASP A 90 -16.02 -13.28 6.62
N ALA A 91 -17.03 -13.21 7.50
CA ALA A 91 -16.95 -12.56 8.81
C ALA A 91 -15.88 -13.16 9.76
N ASP A 92 -15.38 -14.36 9.44
CA ASP A 92 -14.36 -15.08 10.21
C ASP A 92 -12.91 -14.71 9.82
N CYS A 93 -12.71 -13.63 9.03
CA CYS A 93 -11.44 -13.25 8.41
C CYS A 93 -11.06 -11.76 8.59
#